data_AF-A0A1C7CHM5-F1
#
_entry.id   AF-A0A1C7CHM5-F1
#
_cell.length_a   1.000
_cell.length_b   1.000
_cell.length_c   1.000
_cell.angle_alpha   90.00
_cell.angle_beta   90.00
_cell.angle_gamma   90.00
#
_symmetry.space_group_name_H-M   'P 1'
#
loop_
_entity.id
_entity.type
_entity.pdbx_description
1 polymer ?
#
loop_
_entity_poly.entity_id
_entity_poly.type
_entity_poly.pdbx_seq_one_letter_code
_entity_poly.pdbx_strand_id
1 'polypeptide(L)'
;MANSSIQVCTWSADFWCKFFSLFKDENQYVTWFLVLVGWGITAYIAYLQTTKSRGDAIKDAHNEWIGEFRQKLELLEDFALEFWAEDNNKEPTLALAKMSREVKSLTTIAKEIERAGGEKYKAKLFKELRQAMTYDSDVHNRPLRPDCMQIVRIRETCASLRSAYGRKSLTE
;
A
#
# COMPACT_ATOMS: atom_id res chain seq x y z
N MET A 1 -5.33 -61.67 47.21
CA MET A 1 -5.99 -60.39 47.53
C MET A 1 -5.20 -59.28 46.85
N ALA A 2 -5.68 -58.77 45.72
CA ALA A 2 -5.12 -57.60 45.06
C ALA A 2 -6.30 -56.66 44.82
N ASN A 3 -6.46 -55.67 45.70
CA ASN A 3 -7.46 -54.62 45.55
C ASN A 3 -7.01 -53.70 44.42
N SER A 4 -7.67 -53.80 43.26
CA SER A 4 -7.58 -52.81 42.20
C SER A 4 -8.17 -51.50 42.71
N SER A 5 -7.31 -50.53 43.02
CA SER A 5 -7.70 -49.17 43.37
C SER A 5 -8.36 -48.51 42.16
N ILE A 6 -9.69 -48.46 42.17
CA ILE A 6 -10.47 -47.59 41.31
C ILE A 6 -10.10 -46.16 41.71
N GLN A 7 -9.25 -45.49 40.92
CA GLN A 7 -8.95 -44.07 41.10
C GLN A 7 -10.24 -43.27 40.82
N VAL A 8 -10.91 -42.88 41.89
CA VAL A 8 -12.01 -41.93 41.84
C VAL A 8 -11.40 -40.55 41.59
N CYS A 9 -11.60 -40.02 40.39
CA CYS A 9 -11.18 -38.66 40.04
C CYS A 9 -11.88 -37.65 40.97
N THR A 10 -11.12 -36.99 41.83
CA THR A 10 -11.62 -35.93 42.71
C THR A 10 -11.67 -34.60 41.96
N TRP A 11 -12.66 -33.77 42.30
CA TRP A 11 -13.03 -32.52 41.64
C TRP A 11 -11.94 -31.43 41.55
N SER A 12 -10.74 -31.66 42.11
CA SER A 12 -9.67 -30.67 42.21
C SER A 12 -8.50 -30.88 41.25
N ALA A 13 -8.49 -31.94 40.43
CA ALA A 13 -7.38 -32.24 39.54
C ALA A 13 -7.82 -32.26 38.07
N ASP A 14 -7.26 -31.31 37.32
CA ASP A 14 -7.14 -31.29 35.86
C ASP A 14 -8.44 -31.13 35.04
N PHE A 15 -8.64 -29.90 34.56
CA PHE A 15 -9.56 -29.55 33.46
C PHE A 15 -9.47 -30.57 32.31
N TRP A 16 -8.26 -31.02 31.97
CA TRP A 16 -8.00 -32.00 30.94
C TRP A 16 -8.56 -33.40 31.26
N CYS A 17 -8.57 -33.83 32.52
CA CYS A 17 -9.12 -35.13 32.92
C CYS A 17 -10.65 -35.15 32.76
N LYS A 18 -11.32 -34.04 33.12
CA LYS A 18 -12.77 -33.88 32.94
C LYS A 18 -13.16 -33.69 31.47
N PHE A 19 -12.31 -33.00 30.70
CA PHE A 19 -12.48 -32.87 29.26
C PHE A 19 -12.39 -34.24 28.58
N PHE A 20 -11.38 -35.06 28.91
CA PHE A 20 -11.26 -36.42 28.38
C PHE A 20 -12.32 -37.39 28.89
N SER A 21 -12.83 -37.25 30.13
CA SER A 21 -13.91 -38.10 30.62
C SER A 21 -15.23 -37.85 29.89
N LEU A 22 -15.48 -36.63 29.40
CA LEU A 22 -16.65 -36.29 28.58
C LEU A 22 -16.63 -36.93 27.18
N PHE A 23 -15.46 -37.34 26.67
CA PHE A 23 -15.34 -38.10 25.42
C PHE A 23 -15.57 -39.61 25.60
N LYS A 24 -15.76 -40.07 26.84
CA LYS A 24 -15.83 -41.50 27.18
C LYS A 24 -17.27 -42.04 27.27
N ASP A 25 -18.28 -41.17 27.21
CA ASP A 25 -19.68 -41.58 27.15
C ASP A 25 -20.04 -42.10 25.74
N GLU A 26 -20.28 -43.40 25.65
CA GLU A 26 -20.51 -44.16 24.40
C GLU A 26 -21.72 -43.65 23.57
N ASN A 27 -22.62 -42.87 24.17
CA ASN A 27 -23.80 -42.31 23.50
C ASN A 27 -23.65 -40.84 23.06
N GLN A 28 -22.54 -40.15 23.38
CA GLN A 28 -22.35 -38.71 23.09
C GLN A 28 -21.24 -38.38 22.09
N TYR A 29 -20.54 -39.39 21.56
CA TYR A 29 -19.46 -39.20 20.58
C TYR A 29 -19.93 -38.48 19.30
N VAL A 30 -21.17 -38.74 18.86
CA VAL A 30 -21.78 -38.09 17.67
C VAL A 30 -21.92 -36.59 17.91
N THR A 31 -22.36 -36.19 19.11
CA THR A 31 -22.54 -34.79 19.48
C THR A 31 -21.20 -34.06 19.55
N TRP A 32 -20.18 -34.67 20.16
CA TRP A 32 -18.83 -34.10 20.22
C TRP A 32 -18.16 -34.01 18.84
N PHE A 33 -18.36 -35.01 17.98
CA PHE A 33 -17.88 -34.97 16.60
C PHE A 33 -18.50 -33.80 15.83
N LEU A 34 -19.82 -33.61 15.93
CA LEU A 34 -20.51 -32.48 15.29
C LEU A 34 -20.01 -31.12 15.80
N VAL A 35 -19.74 -31.01 17.10
CA VAL A 35 -19.14 -29.79 17.68
C VAL A 35 -17.76 -29.54 17.08
N LEU A 36 -16.87 -30.54 17.06
CA LEU A 36 -15.53 -30.39 16.50
C LEU A 36 -15.54 -30.03 15.00
N VAL A 37 -16.46 -30.62 14.23
CA VAL A 37 -16.66 -30.25 12.82
C VAL A 37 -17.14 -28.80 12.69
N GLY A 38 -18.08 -28.37 13.53
CA GLY A 38 -18.54 -26.98 13.58
C GLY A 38 -17.41 -25.99 13.88
N TRP A 39 -16.55 -26.30 14.85
CA TRP A 39 -15.36 -25.52 15.18
C TRP A 39 -14.32 -25.53 14.06
N GLY A 40 -14.16 -26.65 13.35
CA GLY A 40 -13.28 -26.75 12.18
C GLY A 40 -13.73 -25.83 11.04
N ILE A 41 -15.05 -25.79 10.76
CA ILE A 41 -15.62 -24.92 9.73
C ILE A 41 -15.47 -23.44 10.12
N THR A 42 -15.74 -23.08 11.36
CA THR A 42 -15.59 -21.67 11.81
C THR A 42 -14.13 -21.24 11.80
N ALA A 43 -13.20 -22.10 12.24
CA ALA A 43 -11.76 -21.83 12.15
C ALA A 43 -11.30 -21.69 10.69
N TYR A 44 -11.84 -22.53 9.78
CA TYR A 44 -11.53 -22.46 8.35
C TYR A 44 -12.06 -21.16 7.70
N ILE A 45 -13.30 -20.77 8.01
CA ILE A 45 -13.87 -19.50 7.52
C ILE A 45 -13.08 -18.31 8.08
N ALA A 46 -12.73 -18.32 9.37
CA ALA A 46 -11.93 -17.27 10.00
C ALA A 46 -10.53 -17.19 9.38
N TYR A 47 -9.91 -18.33 9.05
CA TYR A 47 -8.64 -18.38 8.33
C TYR A 47 -8.75 -17.77 6.92
N LEU A 48 -9.79 -18.11 6.16
CA LEU A 48 -10.03 -17.51 4.85
C LEU A 48 -10.32 -16.00 4.93
N GLN A 49 -11.05 -15.56 5.96
CA GLN A 49 -11.38 -14.16 6.15
C GLN A 49 -10.16 -13.32 6.55
N THR A 50 -9.29 -13.85 7.42
CA THR A 50 -8.06 -13.18 7.84
C THR A 50 -7.02 -13.11 6.72
N THR A 51 -6.91 -14.15 5.89
CA THR A 51 -6.02 -14.16 4.73
C THR A 51 -6.48 -13.20 3.63
N LYS A 52 -7.78 -13.15 3.32
CA LYS A 52 -8.34 -12.17 2.38
C LYS A 52 -8.24 -10.73 2.89
N SER A 53 -8.60 -10.49 4.15
CA SER A 53 -8.56 -9.16 4.76
C SER A 53 -7.16 -8.55 4.79
N ARG A 54 -6.12 -9.37 4.97
CA ARG A 54 -4.72 -8.89 4.84
C ARG A 54 -4.36 -8.50 3.41
N GLY A 55 -4.78 -9.29 2.42
CA GLY A 55 -4.56 -8.98 1.01
C GLY A 55 -5.26 -7.70 0.57
N ASP A 56 -6.50 -7.50 1.01
CA ASP A 56 -7.30 -6.32 0.68
C ASP A 56 -6.75 -5.07 1.37
N ALA A 57 -6.34 -5.14 2.63
CA ALA A 57 -5.72 -4.01 3.33
C ALA A 57 -4.41 -3.52 2.67
N ILE A 58 -3.58 -4.43 2.16
CA ILE A 58 -2.35 -4.09 1.42
C ILE A 58 -2.70 -3.44 0.07
N LYS A 59 -3.73 -3.94 -0.62
CA LYS A 59 -4.19 -3.38 -1.89
C LYS A 59 -4.80 -1.98 -1.71
N ASP A 60 -5.58 -1.77 -0.66
CA ASP A 60 -6.20 -0.49 -0.34
C ASP A 60 -5.15 0.55 0.01
N ALA A 61 -4.19 0.21 0.88
CA ALA A 61 -3.06 1.09 1.21
C ALA A 61 -2.21 1.44 -0.04
N HIS A 62 -1.95 0.45 -0.90
CA HIS A 62 -1.24 0.68 -2.16
C HIS A 62 -2.00 1.62 -3.10
N ASN A 63 -3.32 1.47 -3.22
CA ASN A 63 -4.15 2.32 -4.06
C ASN A 63 -4.28 3.74 -3.51
N GLU A 64 -4.30 3.89 -2.19
CA GLU A 64 -4.25 5.18 -1.50
C GLU A 64 -2.92 5.90 -1.80
N TRP A 65 -1.78 5.24 -1.64
CA TRP A 65 -0.46 5.83 -1.93
C TRP A 65 -0.27 6.19 -3.39
N ILE A 66 -0.79 5.38 -4.32
CA ILE A 66 -0.80 5.74 -5.74
C ILE A 66 -1.73 6.93 -6.00
N GLY A 67 -2.85 7.03 -5.29
CA GLY A 67 -3.73 8.19 -5.33
C GLY A 67 -3.02 9.46 -4.91
N GLU A 68 -2.35 9.44 -3.74
CA GLU A 68 -1.57 10.56 -3.22
C GLU A 68 -0.42 10.94 -4.17
N PHE A 69 0.29 9.95 -4.70
CA PHE A 69 1.35 10.16 -5.69
C PHE A 69 0.84 10.92 -6.92
N ARG A 70 -0.29 10.47 -7.49
CA ARG A 70 -0.88 11.09 -8.68
C ARG A 70 -1.36 12.52 -8.41
N GLN A 71 -2.00 12.74 -7.27
CA GLN A 71 -2.47 14.08 -6.89
C GLN A 71 -1.30 15.05 -6.74
N LYS A 72 -0.22 14.65 -6.06
CA LYS A 72 0.98 15.49 -5.94
C LYS A 72 1.68 15.72 -7.28
N LEU A 73 1.69 14.72 -8.16
CA LEU A 73 2.25 14.86 -9.50
C LEU A 73 1.47 15.85 -10.36
N GLU A 74 0.13 15.85 -10.26
CA GLU A 74 -0.75 16.79 -10.96
C GLU A 74 -0.56 18.22 -10.44
N LEU A 75 -0.59 18.42 -9.12
CA LEU A 75 -0.31 19.72 -8.51
C LEU A 75 1.08 20.27 -8.89
N LEU A 76 2.08 19.39 -8.98
CA LEU A 76 3.42 19.76 -9.40
C LEU A 76 3.49 20.12 -10.89
N GLU A 77 2.76 19.40 -11.75
CA GLU A 77 2.68 19.73 -13.17
C GLU A 77 2.00 21.08 -13.38
N ASP A 78 0.85 21.32 -12.74
CA ASP A 78 0.14 22.59 -12.84
C ASP A 78 1.00 23.75 -12.34
N PHE A 79 1.68 23.58 -11.21
CA PHE A 79 2.59 24.60 -10.67
C PHE A 79 3.80 24.86 -11.60
N ALA A 80 4.35 23.81 -12.21
CA ALA A 80 5.44 23.96 -13.18
C ALA A 80 4.95 24.67 -14.45
N LEU A 81 3.78 24.32 -14.97
CA LEU A 81 3.19 24.96 -16.14
C LEU A 81 2.87 26.43 -15.87
N GLU A 82 2.28 26.77 -14.72
CA GLU A 82 2.06 28.15 -14.29
C GLU A 82 3.38 28.92 -14.23
N PHE A 83 4.42 28.34 -13.62
CA PHE A 83 5.73 29.01 -13.51
C PHE A 83 6.42 29.28 -14.86
N TRP A 84 6.29 28.36 -15.82
CA TRP A 84 6.97 28.46 -17.12
C TRP A 84 6.15 29.21 -18.18
N ALA A 85 4.83 29.15 -18.12
CA ALA A 85 3.93 29.74 -19.12
C ALA A 85 3.39 31.13 -18.72
N GLU A 86 3.37 31.46 -17.44
CA GLU A 86 2.88 32.75 -16.95
C GLU A 86 4.03 33.73 -16.71
N ASP A 87 3.79 35.01 -17.02
CA ASP A 87 4.72 36.11 -16.74
C ASP A 87 4.59 36.52 -15.27
N ASN A 88 5.06 35.66 -14.37
CA ASN A 88 4.82 35.80 -12.94
C ASN A 88 6.06 36.41 -12.24
N ASN A 89 5.86 37.51 -11.50
CA ASN A 89 6.88 38.24 -10.71
C ASN A 89 7.42 37.47 -9.49
N LYS A 90 7.11 36.16 -9.37
CA LYS A 90 7.59 35.31 -8.28
C LYS A 90 9.10 35.09 -8.43
N GLU A 91 9.85 35.22 -7.34
CA GLU A 91 11.30 34.97 -7.35
C GLU A 91 11.59 33.57 -7.93
N PRO A 92 12.31 33.48 -9.07
CA PRO A 92 12.54 32.21 -9.77
C PRO A 92 13.23 31.18 -8.88
N THR A 93 14.18 31.62 -8.06
CA THR A 93 14.93 30.80 -7.12
C THR A 93 14.03 30.10 -6.11
N LEU A 94 13.02 30.79 -5.59
CA LEU A 94 12.08 30.25 -4.61
C LEU A 94 11.14 29.21 -5.24
N ALA A 95 10.63 29.49 -6.43
CA ALA A 95 9.75 28.58 -7.15
C ALA A 95 10.48 27.29 -7.57
N LEU A 96 11.71 27.41 -8.09
CA LEU A 96 12.56 26.26 -8.44
C LEU A 96 12.92 25.42 -7.20
N ALA A 97 13.21 26.08 -6.07
CA ALA A 97 13.43 25.37 -4.80
C ALA A 97 12.19 24.60 -4.34
N LYS A 98 10.99 25.19 -4.51
CA LYS A 98 9.72 24.53 -4.20
C LYS A 98 9.49 23.31 -5.10
N MET A 99 9.64 23.44 -6.43
CA MET A 99 9.54 22.30 -7.35
C MET A 99 10.52 21.18 -6.99
N SER A 100 11.78 21.52 -6.68
CA SER A 100 12.79 20.53 -6.30
C SER A 100 12.42 19.77 -5.01
N ARG A 101 11.76 20.43 -4.05
CA ARG A 101 11.25 19.80 -2.82
C ARG A 101 10.06 18.89 -3.11
N GLU A 102 9.11 19.32 -3.95
CA GLU A 102 7.97 18.49 -4.34
C GLU A 102 8.41 17.24 -5.10
N VAL A 103 9.38 17.36 -6.02
CA VAL A 103 10.01 16.20 -6.68
C VAL A 103 10.64 15.26 -5.66
N LYS A 104 11.28 15.77 -4.60
CA LYS A 104 11.80 14.92 -3.51
C LYS A 104 10.66 14.21 -2.77
N SER A 105 9.58 14.89 -2.44
CA SER A 105 8.42 14.28 -1.79
C SER A 105 7.85 13.13 -2.64
N LEU A 106 7.69 13.34 -3.95
CA LEU A 106 7.27 12.30 -4.88
C LEU A 106 8.24 11.11 -4.93
N THR A 107 9.56 11.34 -4.88
CA THR A 107 10.54 10.24 -4.83
C THR A 107 10.45 9.43 -3.54
N THR A 108 10.08 10.07 -2.41
CA THR A 108 9.88 9.36 -1.14
C THR A 108 8.65 8.47 -1.22
N ILE A 109 7.52 9.00 -1.71
CA ILE A 109 6.28 8.23 -1.89
C ILE A 109 6.52 7.05 -2.84
N ALA A 110 7.24 7.26 -3.95
CA ALA A 110 7.57 6.18 -4.89
C ALA A 110 8.42 5.07 -4.24
N LYS A 111 9.31 5.41 -3.31
CA LYS A 111 10.09 4.41 -2.53
C LYS A 111 9.25 3.70 -1.48
N GLU A 112 8.27 4.38 -0.89
CA GLU A 112 7.30 3.75 0.02
C GLU A 112 6.42 2.75 -0.72
N ILE A 113 5.93 3.12 -1.91
CA ILE A 113 5.22 2.21 -2.82
C ILE A 113 6.07 0.96 -3.14
N GLU A 114 7.35 1.13 -3.47
CA GLU A 114 8.26 0.00 -3.71
C GLU A 114 8.41 -0.90 -2.47
N ARG A 115 8.55 -0.30 -1.27
CA ARG A 115 8.64 -1.05 -0.01
C ARG A 115 7.38 -1.84 0.33
N ALA A 116 6.20 -1.36 -0.06
CA ALA A 116 4.94 -2.09 0.09
C ALA A 116 4.70 -3.16 -0.99
N GLY A 117 5.66 -3.43 -1.87
CA GLY A 117 5.51 -4.41 -2.94
C GLY A 117 4.79 -3.88 -4.19
N GLY A 118 4.76 -2.56 -4.36
CA GLY A 118 4.28 -1.88 -5.55
C GLY A 118 5.31 -1.82 -6.70
N GLU A 119 5.08 -0.91 -7.65
CA GLU A 119 6.01 -0.69 -8.77
C GLU A 119 7.42 -0.28 -8.29
N LYS A 120 8.45 -0.80 -8.97
CA LYS A 120 9.85 -0.43 -8.70
C LYS A 120 10.09 1.05 -8.97
N TYR A 121 10.94 1.66 -8.15
CA TYR A 121 11.33 3.06 -8.31
C TYR A 121 12.04 3.32 -9.64
N LYS A 122 11.43 4.13 -10.52
CA LYS A 122 12.00 4.46 -11.84
C LYS A 122 12.94 5.68 -11.76
N ALA A 123 14.15 5.45 -11.25
CA ALA A 123 15.17 6.47 -11.01
C ALA A 123 15.45 7.40 -12.21
N LYS A 124 15.40 6.86 -13.44
CA LYS A 124 15.62 7.61 -14.68
C LYS A 124 14.55 8.70 -14.90
N LEU A 125 13.26 8.35 -14.71
CA LEU A 125 12.15 9.28 -14.90
C LEU A 125 12.17 10.42 -13.88
N PHE A 126 12.49 10.12 -12.61
CA PHE A 126 12.62 11.17 -11.59
C PHE A 126 13.82 12.09 -11.81
N LYS A 127 14.91 11.57 -12.40
CA LYS A 127 16.06 12.39 -12.80
C LYS A 127 15.67 13.32 -13.95
N GLU A 128 14.98 12.81 -14.96
CA GLU A 128 14.47 13.60 -16.09
C GLU A 128 13.46 14.66 -15.62
N LEU A 129 12.56 14.32 -14.70
CA LEU A 129 11.59 15.25 -14.12
C LEU A 129 12.28 16.41 -13.39
N ARG A 130 13.26 16.10 -12.53
CA ARG A 130 14.04 17.13 -11.83
C ARG A 130 14.75 18.04 -12.85
N GLN A 131 15.41 17.45 -13.85
CA GLN A 131 16.11 18.21 -14.88
C GLN A 131 15.17 19.10 -15.70
N ALA A 132 13.98 18.61 -16.05
CA ALA A 132 12.97 19.38 -16.77
C ALA A 132 12.38 20.52 -15.91
N MET A 133 12.30 20.35 -14.59
CA MET A 133 11.75 21.39 -13.71
C MET A 133 12.78 22.43 -13.27
N THR A 134 14.06 22.07 -13.19
CA THR A 134 15.12 22.95 -12.66
C THR A 134 16.13 23.39 -13.71
N TYR A 135 15.77 23.38 -14.99
CA TYR A 135 16.68 23.81 -16.05
C TYR A 135 16.85 25.34 -16.01
N ASP A 136 18.01 25.78 -15.52
CA ASP A 136 18.28 27.16 -15.16
C ASP A 136 18.48 28.09 -16.38
N SER A 137 18.94 27.54 -17.51
CA SER A 137 19.30 28.34 -18.69
C SER A 137 18.10 29.00 -19.39
N ASP A 138 16.88 28.51 -19.20
CA ASP A 138 15.66 29.09 -19.79
C ASP A 138 14.87 29.97 -18.82
N VAL A 139 15.34 30.13 -17.57
CA VAL A 139 14.66 30.93 -16.53
C VAL A 139 14.54 32.40 -16.94
N HIS A 140 15.51 32.90 -17.70
CA HIS A 140 15.56 34.27 -18.23
C HIS A 140 14.68 34.48 -19.48
N ASN A 141 14.22 33.40 -20.13
CA ASN A 141 13.42 33.43 -21.36
C ASN A 141 11.91 33.26 -21.10
N ARG A 142 11.48 33.35 -19.83
CA ARG A 142 10.06 33.26 -19.46
C ARG A 142 9.32 34.55 -19.84
N PRO A 143 8.02 34.46 -20.19
CA PRO A 143 7.20 33.25 -20.33
C PRO A 143 7.52 32.46 -21.61
N LEU A 144 7.60 31.14 -21.49
CA LEU A 144 7.84 30.25 -22.62
C LEU A 144 6.52 29.96 -23.35
N ARG A 145 6.56 29.90 -24.70
CA ARG A 145 5.40 29.47 -25.49
C ARG A 145 5.02 28.02 -25.15
N PRO A 146 3.74 27.63 -25.20
CA PRO A 146 3.27 26.28 -24.89
C PRO A 146 3.95 25.15 -25.69
N ASP A 147 4.45 25.47 -26.88
CA ASP A 147 5.15 24.54 -27.78
C ASP A 147 6.66 24.45 -27.51
N CYS A 148 7.16 25.17 -26.51
CA CYS A 148 8.57 25.12 -26.15
C CYS A 148 8.93 23.70 -25.66
N MET A 149 10.08 23.20 -26.11
CA MET A 149 10.60 21.87 -25.79
C MET A 149 10.59 21.58 -24.29
N GLN A 150 10.77 22.61 -23.45
CA GLN A 150 10.76 22.48 -22.00
C GLN A 150 9.37 22.11 -21.44
N ILE A 151 8.31 22.78 -21.92
CA ILE A 151 6.92 22.52 -21.50
C ILE A 151 6.48 21.13 -21.99
N VAL A 152 6.82 20.79 -23.23
CA VAL A 152 6.56 19.46 -23.80
C VAL A 152 7.25 18.37 -22.96
N ARG A 153 8.53 18.56 -22.63
CA ARG A 153 9.29 17.60 -21.82
C ARG A 153 8.72 17.40 -20.41
N ILE A 154 8.24 18.47 -19.76
CA ILE A 154 7.57 18.38 -18.45
C ILE A 154 6.31 17.52 -18.58
N ARG A 155 5.44 17.81 -19.56
CA ARG A 155 4.20 17.05 -19.81
C ARG A 155 4.48 15.58 -20.13
N GLU A 156 5.42 15.29 -21.01
CA GLU A 156 5.78 13.92 -21.38
C GLU A 156 6.36 13.13 -20.21
N THR A 157 7.19 13.77 -19.38
CA THR A 157 7.78 13.12 -18.20
C THR A 157 6.71 12.86 -17.12
N CYS A 158 5.81 13.82 -16.89
CA CYS A 158 4.65 13.64 -15.99
C CYS A 158 3.69 12.55 -16.52
N ALA A 159 3.39 12.52 -17.82
CA ALA A 159 2.57 11.48 -18.43
C ALA A 159 3.22 10.08 -18.29
N SER A 160 4.54 10.00 -18.50
CA SER A 160 5.31 8.75 -18.34
C SER A 160 5.34 8.26 -16.88
N LEU A 161 5.38 9.19 -15.91
CA LEU A 161 5.26 8.85 -14.49
C LEU A 161 3.83 8.42 -14.12
N ARG A 162 2.79 9.06 -14.69
CA ARG A 162 1.39 8.63 -14.46
C ARG A 162 1.09 7.24 -15.02
N SER A 163 1.67 6.90 -16.17
CA SER A 163 1.50 5.59 -16.81
C SER A 163 2.28 4.51 -16.07
N ALA A 164 3.48 4.84 -15.56
CA ALA A 164 4.24 3.97 -14.68
C ALA A 164 3.50 3.67 -13.38
N TYR A 165 3.01 4.69 -12.67
CA TYR A 165 2.36 4.52 -11.37
C TYR A 165 0.84 4.43 -11.53
N GLY A 166 0.39 3.32 -12.14
CA GLY A 166 -1.02 2.98 -12.32
C GLY A 166 -1.61 2.25 -11.11
N ARG A 167 -2.89 2.51 -10.80
CA ARG A 167 -3.63 1.68 -9.84
C ARG A 167 -3.68 0.26 -10.38
N LYS A 168 -3.41 -0.73 -9.52
CA LYS A 168 -3.71 -2.13 -9.88
C LYS A 168 -5.22 -2.24 -10.01
N SER A 169 -5.72 -2.60 -11.20
CA SER A 169 -7.13 -2.91 -11.40
C SER A 169 -7.52 -4.06 -10.48
N LEU A 170 -8.77 -4.04 -9.98
CA LEU A 170 -9.43 -5.05 -9.14
C LEU A 170 -9.53 -6.46 -9.77
N THR A 171 -8.74 -6.77 -10.79
CA THR A 171 -8.79 -8.01 -11.56
C THR A 171 -7.37 -8.45 -11.91
N GLU A 172 -6.79 -9.27 -11.02
CA GLU A 172 -6.29 -10.63 -11.29
C GLU A 172 -6.08 -11.37 -9.97
#